data_AF-A0A2G4DQ61-F1
#
_entry.id   AF-A0A2G4DQ61-F1
#
_cell.length_a   1.000
_cell.length_b   1.000
_cell.length_c   1.000
_cell.angle_alpha   90.00
_cell.angle_beta   90.00
_cell.angle_gamma   90.00
#
_symmetry.space_group_name_H-M   'P 1'
#
loop_
_entity.id
_entity.type
_entity.pdbx_description
1 polymer ?
#
loop_
_entity_poly.entity_id
_entity_poly.type
_entity_poly.pdbx_seq_one_letter_code
_entity_poly.pdbx_strand_id
1 'polypeptide(L)'
;MTKREAPIYKVIFLNQGQVFEMYAKQIYQSDLWGFLEVEEFVFGERTTVVVDPSEEKLKAQFDGVVRSFVPMHSIVRIDRSTSSRYRTGDRQ
;
A
#
# COMPACT_ATOMS: atom_id res chain seq x y z
N MET A 1 -12.96 -26.43 0.63
CA MET A 1 -13.15 -25.17 -0.12
C MET A 1 -11.80 -24.48 -0.24
N THR A 2 -11.29 -24.29 -1.45
CA THR A 2 -9.99 -23.66 -1.72
C THR A 2 -10.07 -22.18 -1.33
N LYS A 3 -9.27 -21.75 -0.35
CA LYS A 3 -9.19 -20.35 0.07
C LYS A 3 -8.63 -19.54 -1.11
N ARG A 4 -9.47 -18.77 -1.79
CA ARG A 4 -9.00 -17.82 -2.83
C ARG A 4 -8.14 -16.78 -2.11
N GLU A 5 -6.89 -16.63 -2.54
CA GLU A 5 -6.00 -15.61 -1.99
C GLU A 5 -6.57 -14.23 -2.33
N ALA A 6 -6.65 -13.35 -1.32
CA ALA A 6 -7.12 -11.99 -1.52
C ALA A 6 -6.08 -11.21 -2.34
N PRO A 7 -6.49 -10.41 -3.32
CA PRO A 7 -5.56 -9.61 -4.11
C PRO A 7 -4.87 -8.56 -3.24
N ILE A 8 -3.62 -8.27 -3.57
CA ILE A 8 -2.83 -7.21 -2.95
C ILE A 8 -2.27 -6.34 -4.05
N TYR A 9 -2.42 -5.03 -3.86
CA TYR A 9 -2.01 -4.02 -4.80
C TYR A 9 -0.75 -3.35 -4.30
N LYS A 10 0.24 -3.20 -5.18
CA LYS A 10 1.38 -2.31 -4.98
C LYS A 10 1.10 -1.00 -5.71
N VAL A 11 1.03 0.10 -4.99
CA VAL A 11 0.84 1.46 -5.50
C VAL A 11 2.17 2.19 -5.42
N ILE A 12 2.69 2.60 -6.58
CA ILE A 12 3.90 3.43 -6.69
C ILE A 12 3.46 4.82 -7.10
N PHE A 13 3.82 5.84 -6.32
CA PHE A 13 3.42 7.22 -6.58
C PHE A 13 4.49 8.23 -6.14
N LEU A 14 4.45 9.40 -6.74
CA LEU A 14 5.30 10.54 -6.37
C LEU A 14 4.62 11.37 -5.28
N ASN A 15 5.36 11.71 -4.24
CA ASN A 15 4.94 12.63 -3.21
C ASN A 15 6.11 13.52 -2.80
N GLN A 16 5.97 14.84 -2.95
CA GLN A 16 7.00 15.84 -2.61
C GLN A 16 8.40 15.53 -3.17
N GLY A 17 8.46 15.05 -4.42
CA GLY A 17 9.71 14.73 -5.12
C GLY A 17 10.33 13.38 -4.72
N GLN A 18 9.67 12.59 -3.88
CA GLN A 18 10.10 11.25 -3.50
C GLN A 18 9.14 10.19 -4.07
N VAL A 19 9.68 9.02 -4.42
CA VAL A 19 8.88 7.86 -4.86
C VAL A 19 8.49 7.06 -3.63
N PHE A 20 7.19 6.84 -3.46
CA PHE A 20 6.61 6.02 -2.41
C PHE A 20 6.12 4.71 -2.99
N GLU A 21 6.32 3.63 -2.22
CA GLU A 21 5.79 2.31 -2.54
C GLU A 21 4.89 1.83 -1.39
N MET A 22 3.59 1.68 -1.66
CA MET A 22 2.60 1.30 -0.67
C MET A 22 1.88 0.03 -1.09
N TYR A 23 1.60 -0.86 -0.15
CA TYR A 23 0.80 -2.05 -0.40
C TYR A 23 -0.58 -1.91 0.26
N ALA A 24 -1.62 -2.35 -0.43
CA ALA A 24 -2.99 -2.21 0.01
C ALA A 24 -3.84 -3.39 -0.47
N LYS A 25 -4.90 -3.73 0.26
CA LYS A 25 -5.85 -4.77 -0.17
C LYS A 25 -6.95 -4.21 -1.06
N GLN A 26 -7.22 -2.91 -0.98
CA GLN A 26 -8.33 -2.28 -1.68
C GLN A 26 -7.90 -0.97 -2.35
N ILE A 27 -8.35 -0.80 -3.60
CA ILE A 27 -8.19 0.43 -4.39
C ILE A 27 -9.48 0.68 -5.15
N TYR A 28 -9.99 1.92 -5.10
CA TYR A 28 -11.21 2.33 -5.79
C TYR A 28 -11.05 3.69 -6.45
N GLN A 29 -11.87 3.93 -7.48
CA GLN A 29 -12.08 5.29 -7.97
C GLN A 29 -12.80 6.10 -6.89
N SER A 30 -12.30 7.29 -6.59
CA SER A 30 -12.90 8.15 -5.59
C SER A 30 -14.09 8.94 -6.15
N ASP A 31 -15.02 9.31 -5.26
CA ASP A 31 -15.99 10.39 -5.51
C ASP A 31 -15.30 11.76 -5.64
N LEU A 32 -14.07 11.89 -5.10
CA LEU A 32 -13.21 13.05 -5.35
C LEU A 32 -12.59 12.97 -6.73
N TRP A 33 -12.97 13.90 -7.60
CA TRP A 33 -12.49 13.92 -8.98
C TRP A 33 -10.96 13.98 -9.05
N GLY A 34 -10.38 13.03 -9.79
CA GLY A 34 -8.93 12.94 -9.99
C GLY A 34 -8.16 12.25 -8.86
N PHE A 35 -8.83 11.58 -7.92
CA PHE A 35 -8.19 10.82 -6.84
C PHE A 35 -8.55 9.33 -6.89
N LEU A 36 -7.61 8.48 -6.44
CA LEU A 36 -7.87 7.09 -6.07
C LEU A 36 -7.90 6.95 -4.56
N GLU A 37 -8.84 6.13 -4.09
CA GLU A 37 -8.91 5.70 -2.70
C GLU A 37 -8.09 4.44 -2.51
N VAL A 38 -7.20 4.46 -1.53
CA VAL A 38 -6.37 3.31 -1.12
C VAL A 38 -6.62 3.01 0.34
N GLU A 39 -6.95 1.75 0.64
CA GLU A 39 -7.39 1.28 1.96
C GLU A 39 -6.80 -0.07 2.34
N GLU A 40 -6.92 -0.40 3.63
CA GLU A 40 -6.39 -1.65 4.21
C GLU A 40 -4.91 -1.82 3.89
N PHE A 41 -4.11 -0.82 4.30
CA PHE A 41 -2.67 -0.80 4.09
C PHE A 41 -2.00 -2.03 4.68
N VAL A 42 -1.03 -2.56 3.92
CA VAL A 42 -0.22 -3.71 4.30
C VAL A 42 1.21 -3.23 4.51
N PHE A 43 1.69 -3.33 5.75
CA PHE A 43 3.05 -2.97 6.15
C PHE A 43 3.81 -4.22 6.61
N GLY A 44 5.10 -4.31 6.26
CA GLY A 44 6.00 -5.35 6.74
C GLY A 44 5.78 -6.74 6.16
N GLU A 45 6.62 -7.15 5.22
CA GLU A 45 6.91 -8.57 4.90
C GLU A 45 8.35 -8.83 4.41
N ARG A 46 9.25 -7.82 4.45
CA ARG A 46 10.68 -8.10 4.31
C ARG A 46 11.21 -8.63 5.64
N THR A 47 11.09 -9.94 5.81
CA THR A 47 11.89 -10.74 6.75
C THR A 47 13.34 -10.78 6.26
N THR A 48 14.03 -9.65 6.31
CA THR A 48 15.47 -9.62 6.11
C THR A 48 15.99 -8.45 6.91
N VAL A 49 16.69 -8.76 8.00
CA VAL A 49 17.67 -8.06 8.87
C VAL A 49 18.03 -6.56 8.64
N VAL A 50 17.65 -5.92 7.53
CA VAL A 50 17.82 -4.49 7.24
C VAL A 50 16.45 -3.85 7.00
N VAL A 51 16.02 -2.99 7.92
CA VAL A 51 14.82 -2.17 7.75
C VAL A 51 15.11 -1.05 6.74
N ASP A 52 14.24 -0.86 5.74
CA ASP A 52 14.35 0.23 4.77
C ASP A 52 13.84 1.54 5.40
N PRO A 53 14.66 2.61 5.50
CA PRO A 53 14.24 3.90 6.06
C PRO A 53 13.02 4.51 5.36
N SER A 54 12.76 4.13 4.12
CA SER A 54 11.61 4.59 3.33
C SER A 54 10.32 3.93 3.81
N GLU A 55 10.38 2.67 4.22
CA GLU A 55 9.23 1.93 4.77
C GLU A 55 8.86 2.45 6.16
N GLU A 56 9.84 2.76 7.02
CA GLU A 56 9.58 3.38 8.33
C GLU A 56 8.94 4.76 8.20
N LYS A 57 9.43 5.59 7.28
CA LYS A 57 8.82 6.90 7.00
C LYS A 57 7.39 6.77 6.51
N LEU A 58 7.13 5.80 5.63
CA LEU A 58 5.78 5.53 5.14
C LEU A 58 4.88 5.05 6.27
N LYS A 59 5.34 4.09 7.09
CA LYS A 59 4.59 3.63 8.26
C LYS A 59 4.27 4.78 9.22
N ALA A 60 5.24 5.66 9.50
CA ALA A 60 5.03 6.81 10.37
C ALA A 60 4.07 7.85 9.76
N GLN A 61 4.16 8.09 8.44
CA GLN A 61 3.31 9.05 7.75
C GLN A 61 1.85 8.58 7.65
N PHE A 62 1.65 7.27 7.51
CA PHE A 62 0.33 6.65 7.36
C PHE A 62 -0.16 5.99 8.66
N ASP A 63 0.52 6.23 9.80
CA ASP A 63 0.07 5.75 11.10
C ASP A 63 -1.27 6.40 11.48
N GLY A 64 -2.25 5.57 11.86
CA GLY A 64 -3.62 6.00 12.10
C GLY A 64 -4.42 6.42 10.85
N VAL A 65 -3.84 6.39 9.65
CA VAL A 65 -4.57 6.68 8.41
C VAL A 65 -5.35 5.43 7.98
N VAL A 66 -6.66 5.57 7.86
CA VAL A 66 -7.55 4.47 7.46
C VAL A 66 -7.70 4.39 5.93
N ARG A 67 -7.72 5.56 5.28
CA ARG A 67 -7.95 5.74 3.84
C ARG A 67 -7.08 6.87 3.33
N SER A 68 -6.44 6.68 2.20
CA SER A 68 -5.67 7.72 1.52
C SER A 68 -6.24 8.04 0.15
N PHE A 69 -6.28 9.33 -0.17
CA PHE A 69 -6.68 9.84 -1.46
C PHE A 69 -5.43 10.24 -2.23
N VAL A 70 -5.04 9.41 -3.20
CA VAL A 70 -3.83 9.63 -4.01
C VAL A 70 -4.22 10.30 -5.33
N PRO A 71 -3.65 11.47 -5.68
CA PRO A 71 -3.93 12.10 -6.96
C PRO A 71 -3.54 11.18 -8.13
N MET A 72 -4.43 10.99 -9.10
CA MET A 72 -4.17 10.09 -10.24
C MET A 72 -2.93 10.47 -11.03
N HIS A 73 -2.64 11.76 -11.15
CA HIS A 73 -1.47 12.26 -11.88
C HIS A 73 -0.14 12.00 -11.16
N SER A 74 -0.16 11.72 -9.85
CA SER A 74 1.05 11.39 -9.10
C SER A 74 1.36 9.89 -9.11
N ILE A 75 0.42 9.06 -9.57
CA ILE A 75 0.61 7.62 -9.66
C ILE A 75 1.58 7.29 -10.79
N VAL A 76 2.61 6.52 -10.44
CA VAL A 76 3.60 5.99 -11.38
C VAL A 76 3.12 4.64 -11.92
N ARG A 77 2.68 3.73 -11.04
CA ARG A 77 2.19 2.39 -11.41
C ARG A 77 1.35 1.76 -10.32
N ILE A 78 0.38 0.92 -10.72
CA ILE A 78 -0.34 0.02 -9.81
C ILE A 78 -0.20 -1.41 -10.33
N ASP A 79 0.32 -2.30 -9.49
CA ASP A 79 0.47 -3.73 -9.79
C ASP A 79 -0.48 -4.53 -8.89
N ARG A 80 -1.27 -5.46 -9.45
CA ARG A 80 -2.13 -6.39 -8.69
C ARG A 80 -1.48 -7.77 -8.62
N SER A 81 -1.40 -8.34 -7.43
CA SER A 81 -0.87 -9.69 -7.19
C SER A 81 -1.85 -10.52 -6.34
N THR A 82 -1.72 -11.83 -6.35
CA THR A 82 -2.48 -12.74 -5.47
C THR A 82 -1.60 -13.39 -4.40
N SER A 83 -0.28 -13.25 -4.46
CA SER A 83 0.65 -14.07 -3.67
C SER A 83 0.50 -13.89 -2.15
N SER A 84 0.44 -15.00 -1.41
CA SER A 84 0.41 -15.09 0.08
C SER A 84 1.64 -14.52 0.82
N ARG A 85 2.55 -13.79 0.16
CA ARG A 85 3.77 -13.19 0.75
C ARG A 85 3.57 -11.75 1.25
N TYR A 86 2.35 -11.43 1.68
CA TYR A 86 1.95 -10.10 2.15
C TYR A 86 0.81 -10.25 3.17
N ARG A 87 0.94 -11.17 4.12
CA ARG A 87 0.14 -11.26 5.33
C ARG A 87 0.68 -10.27 6.37
N THR A 88 -0.12 -9.25 6.62
CA THR A 88 -0.01 -8.33 7.76
C THR A 88 0.47 -9.03 9.03
N GLY A 89 1.46 -8.41 9.70
CA GLY A 89 1.87 -8.78 11.05
C GLY A 89 0.69 -8.78 12.01
N ASP A 90 0.17 -9.97 12.30
CA ASP A 90 -0.69 -10.22 13.43
C ASP A 90 0.16 -10.28 14.70
N ARG A 91 -0.23 -9.42 15.64
CA ARG A 91 0.24 -9.34 17.02
C ARG A 91 0.28 -10.73 17.68
N GLN A 92 1.42 -11.05 18.31
CA GLN A 92 1.49 -11.38 19.74
C GLN A 92 2.73 -10.72 20.32
#